data_AF-A0A381FD53-F1
#
_entry.id   AF-A0A381FD53-F1
#
_cell.length_a   1.000
_cell.length_b   1.000
_cell.length_c   1.000
_cell.angle_alpha   90.00
_cell.angle_beta   90.00
_cell.angle_gamma   90.00
#
_symmetry.space_group_name_H-M   'P 1'
#
loop_
_entity.id
_entity.type
_entity.pdbx_description
1 polymer ?
#
loop_
_entity_poly.entity_id
_entity_poly.type
_entity_poly.pdbx_seq_one_letter_code
_entity_poly.pdbx_strand_id
1 'polypeptide(L)' 'MKKLDVEHYFYIYTVRKEMQEKGITNPNENVKKFTSELVEILEIMPLDEEIILKERGFYDSKENLLIKFPNLEN' A
#
# COMPACT_ATOMS: atom_id res chain seq x y z
N MET A 1 8.53 -11.92 -15.55
CA MET A 1 8.16 -10.80 -14.66
C MET A 1 8.44 -11.23 -13.24
N LYS A 2 9.05 -10.38 -12.40
CA LYS A 2 9.09 -10.65 -10.96
C LYS A 2 7.64 -10.62 -10.44
N LYS A 3 7.27 -11.59 -9.61
CA LYS A 3 5.99 -11.60 -8.90
C LYS A 3 5.91 -10.33 -8.06
N LEU A 4 4.79 -9.62 -8.10
CA LEU A 4 4.57 -8.46 -7.23
C LEU A 4 3.95 -9.01 -5.95
N ASP A 5 4.77 -9.14 -4.92
CA ASP A 5 4.42 -9.76 -3.65
C ASP A 5 4.35 -8.73 -2.52
N VAL A 6 3.95 -9.22 -1.34
CA VAL A 6 3.87 -8.43 -0.11
C VAL A 6 5.23 -7.80 0.19
N GLU A 7 6.35 -8.51 0.07
CA GLU A 7 7.69 -7.97 0.30
C GLU A 7 7.95 -6.72 -0.53
N HIS A 8 7.66 -6.80 -1.84
CA HIS A 8 7.86 -5.68 -2.76
C HIS A 8 7.07 -4.43 -2.35
N TYR A 9 5.76 -4.58 -2.08
CA TYR A 9 4.92 -3.44 -1.73
C TYR A 9 5.17 -2.92 -0.32
N PHE A 10 5.42 -3.81 0.64
CA PHE A 10 5.69 -3.44 2.01
C PHE A 10 6.94 -2.56 2.09
N TYR A 11 8.01 -2.94 1.39
CA TYR A 11 9.22 -2.12 1.31
C TYR A 11 8.94 -0.72 0.73
N ILE A 12 8.27 -0.65 -0.43
CA ILE A 12 8.00 0.64 -1.09
C ILE A 12 7.15 1.55 -0.21
N TYR A 13 6.08 1.01 0.39
CA TYR A 13 5.15 1.82 1.17
C TYR A 13 5.68 2.18 2.55
N THR A 14 6.55 1.36 3.14
CA THR A 14 7.31 1.73 4.34
C THR A 14 8.22 2.94 4.06
N VAL A 15 8.98 2.91 2.96
CA VAL A 15 9.81 4.06 2.56
C VAL A 15 8.96 5.31 2.32
N ARG A 16 7.80 5.17 1.65
CA ARG A 16 6.89 6.31 1.43
C ARG A 16 6.34 6.86 2.74
N LYS A 17 5.94 6.01 3.68
CA LYS A 17 5.47 6.41 5.01
C LYS A 17 6.54 7.23 5.73
N GLU A 18 7.77 6.73 5.78
CA GLU A 18 8.88 7.47 6.40
C GLU A 18 9.15 8.83 5.74
N MET A 19 9.10 8.91 4.41
CA MET A 19 9.27 10.18 3.69
C MET A 19 8.17 11.17 4.01
N GLN A 20 6.93 10.70 4.21
CA GLN A 20 5.80 11.54 4.62
C GLN A 20 5.95 12.02 6.06
N GLU A 21 6.35 11.14 6.99
CA GLU A 21 6.58 11.47 8.41
C GLU A 21 7.74 12.46 8.59
N LYS A 22 8.80 12.32 7.79
CA LYS A 22 9.95 13.25 7.77
C LYS A 22 9.65 14.57 7.04
N GLY A 23 8.46 14.71 6.44
CA GLY A 23 8.08 15.89 5.65
C GLY A 23 8.84 16.06 4.33
N ILE A 24 9.54 15.02 3.85
CA ILE A 24 10.23 15.02 2.54
C ILE A 24 9.20 15.08 1.40
N THR A 25 8.10 14.36 1.57
CA THR A 25 6.92 14.45 0.70
C THR A 25 5.75 15.00 1.50
N ASN A 26 4.87 15.77 0.87
CA ASN A 26 3.71 16.36 1.54
C ASN A 26 2.40 16.08 0.80
N PRO A 27 1.94 14.82 0.75
CA PRO A 27 0.64 14.50 0.17
C PRO A 27 -0.50 14.95 1.11
N ASN A 28 -1.73 14.93 0.61
CA ASN A 28 -2.90 15.23 1.45
C ASN A 28 -3.12 14.15 2.53
N GLU A 29 -3.95 14.46 3.52
CA GLU A 29 -4.21 13.57 4.66
C GLU A 29 -4.81 12.22 4.25
N ASN A 30 -5.64 12.17 3.19
CA ASN A 30 -6.21 10.91 2.69
C ASN A 30 -5.12 9.97 2.16
N VAL A 31 -4.11 10.51 1.48
CA VAL A 31 -2.98 9.73 0.97
C VAL A 31 -2.04 9.32 2.10
N LYS A 32 -1.83 10.16 3.12
CA LYS A 32 -1.07 9.76 4.32
C LYS A 32 -1.75 8.61 5.05
N LYS A 33 -3.05 8.73 5.28
CA LYS A 33 -3.87 7.67 5.89
C LYS A 33 -3.81 6.37 5.10
N PHE A 34 -4.03 6.44 3.78
CA PHE A 34 -3.91 5.29 2.89
C PHE A 34 -2.53 4.62 2.98
N THR A 35 -1.46 5.41 3.00
CA THR A 35 -0.08 4.89 3.08
C THR A 35 0.13 4.14 4.38
N SER A 36 -0.28 4.71 5.52
CA SER A 36 -0.17 4.06 6.84
C SER A 36 -1.00 2.79 6.93
N GLU A 37 -2.27 2.82 6.51
CA GLU A 37 -3.16 1.66 6.54
C GLU A 37 -2.64 0.52 5.66
N LEU A 38 -2.13 0.82 4.46
CA LEU A 38 -1.55 -0.22 3.59
C LEU A 38 -0.30 -0.86 4.23
N VAL A 39 0.57 -0.08 4.87
CA VAL A 39 1.76 -0.61 5.57
C VAL A 39 1.34 -1.56 6.69
N GLU A 40 0.35 -1.18 7.51
CA GLU A 40 -0.15 -2.01 8.62
C GLU A 40 -0.79 -3.32 8.12
N ILE A 41 -1.52 -3.29 7.01
CA ILE A 41 -2.09 -4.49 6.40
C ILE A 41 -0.97 -5.43 5.89
N LEU A 42 0.02 -4.89 5.17
CA LEU A 42 1.08 -5.70 4.58
C LEU A 42 2.04 -6.28 5.63
N GLU A 43 2.22 -5.62 6.78
CA GLU A 43 3.10 -6.07 7.87
C GLU A 43 2.70 -7.44 8.43
N ILE A 44 1.41 -7.78 8.40
CA ILE A 44 0.88 -9.04 8.94
C ILE A 44 0.68 -10.14 7.89
N MET A 45 0.99 -9.87 6.62
CA MET A 45 0.82 -10.81 5.51
C MET A 45 2.10 -11.64 5.25
N PRO A 46 1.99 -12.85 4.68
CA PRO A 46 3.15 -13.61 4.20
C PRO A 46 3.90 -12.84 3.11
N LEU A 47 5.22 -12.68 3.27
CA LEU A 47 6.04 -11.86 2.38
C LEU A 47 6.02 -12.31 0.90
N ASP A 48 5.81 -13.59 0.64
CA ASP A 48 5.76 -14.22 -0.69
C ASP A 48 4.35 -14.29 -1.30
N GLU A 49 3.34 -13.82 -0.56
CA GLU A 49 1.96 -13.74 -1.05
C GLU A 49 1.85 -12.72 -2.20
N GLU A 50 1.11 -13.10 -3.24
CA GLU A 50 0.87 -12.24 -4.39
C GLU A 50 -0.06 -11.08 -4.04
N ILE A 51 0.25 -9.90 -4.56
CA ILE A 51 -0.61 -8.73 -4.49
C ILE A 51 -1.13 -8.40 -5.88
N ILE A 52 -2.46 -8.37 -6.00
CA ILE A 52 -3.16 -8.08 -7.24
C ILE A 52 -3.62 -6.62 -7.21
N LEU A 53 -3.23 -5.85 -8.24
CA LEU A 53 -3.73 -4.51 -8.48
C LEU A 53 -4.88 -4.56 -9.49
N LYS A 54 -6.11 -4.31 -9.05
CA LYS A 54 -7.29 -4.16 -9.91
C LYS A 54 -8.26 -3.14 -9.34
N GLU A 55 -9.27 -2.70 -10.10
CA GLU A 55 -10.42 -1.92 -9.61
C GLU A 55 -10.09 -0.75 -8.65
N ARG A 56 -8.96 -0.07 -8.87
CA ARG A 56 -8.43 0.99 -8.00
C ARG A 56 -8.17 0.54 -6.55
N GLY A 57 -7.63 -0.66 -6.35
CA GLY A 57 -7.26 -1.16 -5.03
C GLY A 57 -6.20 -2.26 -5.06
N PHE A 58 -5.79 -2.64 -3.86
CA PHE A 58 -4.92 -3.77 -3.56
C PHE A 58 -5.77 -4.95 -3.13
N TYR A 59 -5.46 -6.11 -3.68
CA TYR A 59 -6.15 -7.37 -3.39
C TYR A 59 -5.12 -8.45 -3.07
N ASP A 60 -5.50 -9.40 -2.22
CA ASP A 60 -4.69 -10.58 -1.95
C ASP A 60 -4.78 -11.61 -3.09
N SER A 61 -4.04 -12.71 -2.93
CA SER A 61 -4.00 -13.81 -3.90
C SER A 61 -5.34 -14.53 -4.11
N LYS A 62 -6.32 -14.30 -3.23
CA LYS A 62 -7.68 -14.85 -3.27
C LYS A 62 -8.71 -13.83 -3.75
N GLU A 63 -8.24 -12.69 -4.25
CA GLU A 63 -9.06 -11.56 -4.68
C GLU A 63 -9.88 -10.90 -3.57
N ASN A 64 -9.48 -11.04 -2.29
CA ASN A 64 -10.06 -10.24 -1.22
C ASN A 64 -9.46 -8.83 -1.27
N LEU A 65 -10.31 -7.82 -1.14
CA LEU A 65 -9.89 -6.43 -1.08
C LEU A 65 -9.11 -6.17 0.22
N LEU A 66 -7.89 -5.68 0.08
CA LEU A 66 -7.05 -5.20 1.19
C LEU A 66 -7.35 -3.73 1.47
N ILE A 67 -7.20 -2.87 0.46
CA ILE A 67 -7.43 -1.43 0.56
C ILE A 67 -7.70 -0.80 -0.80
N LYS A 68 -8.53 0.24 -0.86
CA LYS A 68 -8.78 1.02 -2.09
C LYS A 68 -7.89 2.26 -2.13
N PHE A 69 -7.52 2.68 -3.32
CA PHE A 69 -6.89 3.98 -3.51
C PHE A 69 -7.80 5.08 -2.97
N PRO A 70 -7.23 6.10 -2.31
CA PRO A 70 -8.01 7.22 -1.82
C PRO A 70 -8.65 7.96 -3.01
N ASN A 71 -9.87 8.45 -2.80
CA ASN A 71 -10.45 9.39 -3.75
C ASN A 71 -9.62 10.68 -3.69
N LEU A 72 -9.09 11.07 -4.85
CA LEU A 72 -8.34 12.30 -5.03
C LEU A 72 -9.24 13.50 -5.35
N GLU A 73 -10.56 13.30 -5.36
CA GLU A 73 -11.52 14.37 -5.55
C GLU A 73 -11.59 15.21 -4.27
N ASN A 74 -11.09 16.45 -4.40
CA ASN A 74 -11.42 17.61 -3.58
C ASN A 74 -12.57 18.36 -4.24
#